data_AF-A0AAD7EPX8-F1
#
_entry.id   AF-A0AAD7EPX8-F1
#
_cell.length_a   1.000
_cell.length_b   1.000
_cell.length_c   1.000
_cell.angle_alpha   90.00
_cell.angle_beta   90.00
_cell.angle_gamma   90.00
#
_symmetry.space_group_name_H-M   'P 1'
#
loop_
_entity.id
_entity.type
_entity.pdbx_description
1 polymer ?
#
loop_
_entity_poly.entity_id
_entity_poly.type
_entity_poly.pdbx_seq_one_letter_code
_entity_poly.pdbx_strand_id
1 'polypeptide(L)'
;MAQHDHDNDDISVVLPSQPGFIYAGPPAATTAVLCFITDMTLGLRSMLFNTKRNSFFISFLIVLPSIIFACVFFEAIALVNRDRGVHFDAAHMFCESDNKGPQVKISAILTVISLALTLCMEVWTVVTLYRNWSAVRTFRRTKTDVQLGVMIRLGVFSLIAGFAAVLGAVTLPNNLQGGAVWNIFLVTVPLLAALAFGTRRDIMSAYAFWNWGKPGFEAGRSEGRGEAV
;
A
#
# COMPACT_ATOMS: atom_id res chain seq x y z
N MET A 1 30.02 27.69 25.45
CA MET A 1 30.66 26.90 24.38
C MET A 1 30.44 25.41 24.63
N ALA A 2 29.21 25.00 24.99
CA ALA A 2 28.87 23.63 25.40
C ALA A 2 27.41 23.28 25.04
N GLN A 3 26.95 23.76 23.89
CA GLN A 3 25.57 23.56 23.43
C GLN A 3 25.49 22.99 22.01
N HIS A 4 26.62 22.47 21.50
CA HIS A 4 26.75 21.95 20.14
C HIS A 4 27.01 20.43 20.07
N ASP A 5 27.00 19.72 21.20
CA ASP A 5 27.16 18.25 21.23
C ASP A 5 25.83 17.50 21.36
N HIS A 6 24.79 18.11 21.94
CA HIS A 6 23.51 17.41 22.14
C HIS A 6 22.68 17.22 20.85
N ASP A 7 22.94 18.01 19.81
CA ASP A 7 22.29 17.86 18.50
C ASP A 7 22.85 16.67 17.69
N ASN A 8 24.07 16.21 17.98
CA ASN A 8 24.72 15.15 17.20
C ASN A 8 24.19 13.75 17.52
N ASP A 9 23.67 13.53 18.73
CA ASP A 9 23.15 12.23 19.16
C ASP A 9 21.73 11.96 18.63
N ASP A 10 20.88 13.00 18.51
CA ASP A 10 19.55 12.85 17.90
C ASP A 10 19.64 12.69 16.36
N ILE A 11 20.62 13.35 15.73
CA ILE A 11 20.87 13.23 14.29
C ILE A 11 21.36 11.81 13.92
N SER A 12 22.16 11.17 14.79
CA SER A 12 22.77 9.87 14.48
C SER A 12 21.79 8.68 14.54
N VAL A 13 20.67 8.78 15.26
CA VAL A 13 19.62 7.74 15.26
C VAL A 13 18.57 7.98 14.16
N VAL A 14 18.29 9.25 13.82
CA VAL A 14 17.30 9.59 12.78
C VAL A 14 17.85 9.33 11.37
N LEU A 15 19.13 9.61 11.10
CA LEU A 15 19.75 9.42 9.78
C LEU A 15 19.60 8.01 9.17
N PRO A 16 19.85 6.90 9.89
CA PRO A 16 19.79 5.56 9.30
C PRO A 16 18.35 5.08 9.02
N SER A 17 17.35 5.67 9.68
CA SER A 17 15.95 5.22 9.55
C SER A 17 15.27 5.68 8.25
N GLN A 18 15.60 6.89 7.77
CA GLN A 18 15.02 7.48 6.57
C GLN A 18 15.18 6.61 5.30
N PRO A 19 16.39 6.11 4.95
CA PRO A 19 16.53 5.26 3.77
C PRO A 19 15.78 3.93 3.92
N GLY A 20 15.70 3.38 5.14
CA GLY A 20 14.96 2.15 5.42
C GLY A 20 13.49 2.24 4.99
N PHE A 21 12.80 3.34 5.29
CA PHE A 21 11.41 3.54 4.87
C PHE A 21 11.26 3.74 3.37
N ILE A 22 12.20 4.44 2.72
CA ILE A 22 12.16 4.70 1.28
C ILE A 22 12.31 3.38 0.49
N TYR A 23 13.23 2.50 0.91
CA TYR A 23 13.46 1.22 0.22
C TYR A 23 12.46 0.12 0.62
N ALA A 24 11.97 0.10 1.86
CA ALA A 24 10.99 -0.90 2.31
C ALA A 24 9.55 -0.59 1.89
N GLY A 25 9.24 0.67 1.62
CA GLY A 25 7.90 1.13 1.23
C GLY A 25 7.35 0.43 -0.03
N PRO A 26 8.04 0.52 -1.18
CA PRO A 26 7.55 -0.08 -2.43
C PRO A 26 7.27 -1.60 -2.37
N PRO A 27 8.18 -2.47 -1.85
CA PRO A 27 7.91 -3.90 -1.76
C PRO A 27 6.79 -4.22 -0.77
N ALA A 28 6.67 -3.50 0.35
CA ALA A 28 5.57 -3.69 1.29
C ALA A 28 4.22 -3.28 0.69
N ALA A 29 4.18 -2.14 -0.03
CA ALA A 29 2.97 -1.67 -0.69
C ALA A 29 2.49 -2.64 -1.78
N THR A 30 3.39 -3.11 -2.65
CA THR A 30 3.06 -4.08 -3.71
C THR A 30 2.58 -5.41 -3.12
N THR A 31 3.21 -5.86 -2.03
CA THR A 31 2.78 -7.05 -1.29
C THR A 31 1.40 -6.89 -0.67
N ALA A 32 1.11 -5.75 -0.05
CA ALA A 32 -0.21 -5.47 0.51
C ALA A 32 -1.30 -5.49 -0.56
N VAL A 33 -1.02 -4.93 -1.75
CA VAL A 33 -1.92 -5.01 -2.90
C VAL A 33 -2.11 -6.45 -3.36
N LEU A 34 -1.04 -7.23 -3.47
CA LEU A 34 -1.12 -8.66 -3.83
C LEU A 34 -2.00 -9.44 -2.84
N CYS A 35 -1.82 -9.21 -1.54
CA CYS A 35 -2.63 -9.84 -0.50
C CYS A 35 -4.10 -9.44 -0.60
N PHE A 36 -4.38 -8.16 -0.84
CA PHE A 36 -5.74 -7.65 -1.04
C PHE A 36 -6.42 -8.28 -2.26
N ILE A 37 -5.74 -8.31 -3.42
CA ILE A 37 -6.26 -8.95 -4.63
C ILE A 37 -6.51 -10.44 -4.40
N THR A 38 -5.60 -11.11 -3.70
CA THR A 38 -5.74 -12.52 -3.37
C THR A 38 -6.94 -12.77 -2.46
N ASP A 39 -7.11 -12.01 -1.37
CA ASP A 39 -8.29 -12.13 -0.50
C ASP A 39 -9.60 -11.90 -1.28
N MET A 40 -9.61 -10.89 -2.14
CA MET A 40 -10.76 -10.60 -3.00
C MET A 40 -11.06 -11.75 -3.98
N THR A 41 -10.04 -12.33 -4.61
CA THR A 41 -10.23 -13.49 -5.51
C THR A 41 -10.79 -14.69 -4.77
N LEU A 42 -10.32 -14.95 -3.55
CA LEU A 42 -10.79 -16.05 -2.72
C LEU A 42 -12.22 -15.80 -2.24
N GLY A 43 -12.57 -14.55 -1.91
CA GLY A 43 -13.94 -14.14 -1.61
C GLY A 43 -14.87 -14.41 -2.79
N LEU A 44 -14.47 -14.00 -3.99
CA LEU A 44 -15.24 -14.23 -5.22
C LEU A 44 -15.39 -15.74 -5.52
N ARG A 45 -14.32 -16.53 -5.37
CA ARG A 45 -14.36 -17.98 -5.58
C ARG A 45 -15.20 -18.69 -4.53
N SER A 46 -15.15 -18.26 -3.27
CA SER A 46 -15.99 -18.81 -2.20
C SER A 46 -17.47 -18.59 -2.51
N MET A 47 -17.84 -17.41 -3.04
CA MET A 47 -19.21 -17.13 -3.47
C MET A 47 -19.63 -17.94 -4.70
N LEU A 48 -18.75 -18.09 -5.70
CA LEU A 48 -19.08 -18.78 -6.96
C LEU A 48 -19.13 -20.31 -6.83
N PHE A 49 -18.21 -20.90 -6.06
CA PHE A 49 -18.01 -22.35 -5.98
C PHE A 49 -18.41 -22.93 -4.62
N ASN A 50 -19.05 -22.14 -3.74
CA ASN A 50 -19.39 -22.52 -2.37
C ASN A 50 -18.23 -23.18 -1.61
N THR A 51 -16.99 -22.74 -1.91
CA THR A 51 -15.78 -23.30 -1.34
C THR A 51 -15.52 -22.65 0.01
N LYS A 52 -15.24 -23.47 1.05
CA LYS A 52 -14.92 -22.96 2.38
C LYS A 52 -13.61 -22.17 2.33
N ARG A 53 -13.67 -20.94 2.85
CA ARG A 53 -12.52 -20.04 2.95
C ARG A 53 -11.61 -20.52 4.09
N ASN A 54 -10.35 -20.86 3.79
CA ASN A 54 -9.42 -21.28 4.84
C ASN A 54 -8.99 -20.06 5.66
N SER A 55 -9.50 -19.95 6.90
CA SER A 55 -9.22 -18.82 7.80
C SER A 55 -7.72 -18.63 8.06
N PHE A 56 -6.96 -19.73 8.14
CA PHE A 56 -5.52 -19.69 8.37
C PHE A 56 -4.79 -18.98 7.21
N PHE A 57 -5.17 -19.27 5.96
CA PHE A 57 -4.55 -18.67 4.79
C PHE A 57 -4.76 -17.16 4.73
N ILE A 58 -5.93 -16.67 5.19
CA ILE A 58 -6.24 -15.24 5.24
C ILE A 58 -5.48 -14.54 6.35
N SER A 59 -5.41 -15.16 7.52
CA SER A 59 -4.61 -14.63 8.61
C SER A 59 -3.14 -14.48 8.17
N PHE A 60 -2.62 -15.49 7.46
CA PHE A 60 -1.28 -15.46 6.87
C PHE A 60 -1.12 -14.32 5.84
N LEU A 61 -2.07 -14.14 4.92
CA LEU A 61 -2.08 -13.05 3.92
C LEU A 61 -2.04 -11.67 4.58
N ILE A 62 -2.67 -11.48 5.73
CA ILE A 62 -2.70 -10.19 6.44
C ILE A 62 -1.34 -9.89 7.10
N VAL A 63 -0.65 -10.92 7.61
CA VAL A 63 0.63 -10.77 8.31
C VAL A 63 1.81 -10.66 7.33
N LEU A 64 1.70 -11.26 6.15
CA LEU A 64 2.78 -11.34 5.16
C LEU A 64 3.37 -9.99 4.73
N PRO A 65 2.60 -8.92 4.45
CA PRO A 65 3.16 -7.59 4.12
C PRO A 65 4.02 -7.01 5.24
N SER A 66 3.61 -7.22 6.50
CA SER A 66 4.35 -6.74 7.67
C SER A 66 5.68 -7.49 7.84
N ILE A 67 5.70 -8.80 7.54
CA ILE A 67 6.93 -9.59 7.55
C ILE A 67 7.89 -9.08 6.47
N ILE A 68 7.42 -8.90 5.23
CA ILE A 68 8.25 -8.39 4.13
C ILE A 68 8.80 -7.00 4.45
N PHE A 69 7.97 -6.10 4.98
CA PHE A 69 8.39 -4.78 5.42
C PHE A 69 9.51 -4.86 6.47
N ALA A 70 9.31 -5.66 7.52
CA ALA A 70 10.31 -5.83 8.57
C ALA A 70 11.63 -6.40 8.02
N CYS A 71 11.56 -7.43 7.17
CA CYS A 71 12.75 -8.02 6.54
C CYS A 71 13.57 -7.00 5.75
N VAL A 72 12.95 -6.22 4.86
CA VAL A 72 13.64 -5.20 4.06
C VAL A 72 14.17 -4.06 4.92
N PHE A 73 13.42 -3.67 5.96
CA PHE A 73 13.84 -2.63 6.90
C PHE A 73 15.08 -3.05 7.71
N PHE A 74 15.10 -4.26 8.25
CA PHE A 74 16.26 -4.78 8.97
C PHE A 74 17.48 -4.99 8.07
N GLU A 75 17.27 -5.44 6.83
CA GLU A 75 18.34 -5.53 5.83
C GLU A 75 18.96 -4.16 5.54
N ALA A 76 18.13 -3.11 5.40
CA ALA A 76 18.59 -1.75 5.17
C ALA A 76 19.45 -1.23 6.34
N ILE A 77 19.01 -1.44 7.58
CA ILE A 77 19.79 -1.05 8.77
C ILE A 77 21.10 -1.83 8.86
N ALA A 78 21.06 -3.15 8.60
CA ALA A 78 22.25 -3.99 8.65
C ALA A 78 23.33 -3.57 7.64
N LEU A 79 22.92 -3.11 6.45
CA LEU A 79 23.82 -2.58 5.43
C LEU A 79 24.46 -1.25 5.85
N VAL A 80 23.66 -0.33 6.38
CA VAL A 80 24.16 0.98 6.87
C VAL A 80 25.16 0.80 8.02
N ASN A 81 24.89 -0.14 8.94
CA ASN A 81 25.81 -0.41 10.06
C ASN A 81 27.13 -1.06 9.61
N ARG A 82 27.15 -1.71 8.44
CA ARG A 82 28.33 -2.41 7.90
C ARG A 82 29.27 -1.45 7.17
N ASP A 83 28.72 -0.50 6.41
CA ASP A 83 29.50 0.49 5.67
C ASP A 83 29.68 1.76 6.53
N ARG A 84 30.84 1.87 7.21
CA ARG A 84 31.19 3.02 8.07
C ARG A 84 31.40 4.36 7.33
N GLY A 85 31.23 4.39 6.01
CA GLY A 85 31.38 5.58 5.17
C GLY A 85 30.03 6.01 4.61
N VAL A 86 29.29 6.81 5.37
CA VAL A 86 28.07 7.46 4.88
C VAL A 86 28.50 8.79 4.27
N HIS A 87 28.38 8.93 2.95
CA HIS A 87 28.60 10.20 2.26
C HIS A 87 27.25 10.77 1.83
N PHE A 88 27.10 12.08 1.87
CA PHE A 88 25.92 12.74 1.29
C PHE A 88 26.03 12.74 -0.23
N ASP A 89 24.92 12.41 -0.91
CA ASP A 89 24.81 12.54 -2.36
C ASP A 89 25.09 14.00 -2.79
N ALA A 90 25.51 14.19 -4.04
CA ALA A 90 25.85 15.48 -4.63
C ALA A 90 24.66 16.47 -4.63
N ALA A 91 23.43 15.96 -4.55
CA ALA A 91 22.22 16.77 -4.39
C ALA A 91 21.92 17.16 -2.93
N HIS A 92 22.66 16.62 -1.95
CA HIS A 92 22.43 16.75 -0.50
C HIS A 92 21.02 16.38 -0.02
N MET A 93 20.24 15.67 -0.85
CA MET A 93 18.89 15.24 -0.50
C MET A 93 18.85 13.82 0.07
N PHE A 94 19.87 13.00 -0.19
CA PHE A 94 19.93 11.61 0.27
C PHE A 94 21.35 11.24 0.72
N CYS A 95 21.46 10.40 1.76
CA CYS A 95 22.72 9.76 2.11
C CYS A 95 22.95 8.58 1.16
N GLU A 96 24.10 8.56 0.50
CA GLU A 96 24.45 7.53 -0.46
C GLU A 96 25.70 6.80 0.03
N SER A 97 25.60 5.49 0.25
CA SER A 97 26.77 4.67 0.55
C SER A 97 27.59 4.49 -0.72
N ASP A 98 28.92 4.54 -0.60
CA ASP A 98 29.85 4.35 -1.73
C ASP A 98 29.60 3.01 -2.46
N ASN A 99 29.05 2.02 -1.74
CA ASN A 99 28.54 0.78 -2.29
C ASN A 99 27.08 0.92 -2.78
N LYS A 100 26.87 1.75 -3.80
CA LYS A 100 25.57 1.98 -4.48
C LYS A 100 24.92 0.71 -5.07
N GLY A 101 25.65 -0.41 -5.12
CA GLY A 101 25.31 -1.59 -5.91
C GLY A 101 24.24 -2.50 -5.31
N PRO A 102 24.46 -3.12 -4.14
CA PRO A 102 23.66 -4.29 -3.74
C PRO A 102 22.26 -3.94 -3.22
N GLN A 103 22.11 -2.91 -2.38
CA GLN A 103 20.84 -2.62 -1.70
C GLN A 103 19.74 -2.16 -2.67
N VAL A 104 20.08 -1.26 -3.58
CA VAL A 104 19.17 -0.77 -4.61
C VAL A 104 18.78 -1.90 -5.56
N LYS A 105 19.72 -2.78 -5.92
CA LYS A 105 19.45 -3.94 -6.79
C LYS A 105 18.49 -4.93 -6.14
N ILE A 106 18.70 -5.30 -4.88
CA ILE A 106 17.86 -6.28 -4.18
C ILE A 106 16.43 -5.75 -4.04
N SER A 107 16.26 -4.52 -3.54
CA SER A 107 14.94 -3.91 -3.38
C SER A 107 14.22 -3.71 -4.73
N ALA A 108 14.94 -3.32 -5.78
CA ALA A 108 14.40 -3.21 -7.13
C ALA A 108 13.94 -4.58 -7.67
N ILE A 109 14.77 -5.62 -7.57
CA ILE A 109 14.42 -6.98 -8.03
C ILE A 109 13.17 -7.49 -7.28
N LEU A 110 13.14 -7.34 -5.95
CA LEU A 110 12.01 -7.77 -5.14
C LEU A 110 10.72 -7.03 -5.54
N THR A 111 10.81 -5.72 -5.74
CA THR A 111 9.68 -4.90 -6.17
C THR A 111 9.17 -5.32 -7.55
N VAL A 112 10.06 -5.58 -8.51
CA VAL A 112 9.70 -6.03 -9.86
C VAL A 112 9.02 -7.40 -9.82
N ILE A 113 9.54 -8.35 -9.04
CA ILE A 113 8.93 -9.68 -8.89
C ILE A 113 7.54 -9.57 -8.26
N SER A 114 7.39 -8.82 -7.17
CA SER A 114 6.10 -8.59 -6.50
C SER A 114 5.08 -7.90 -7.41
N LEU A 115 5.54 -6.96 -8.23
CA LEU A 115 4.70 -6.26 -9.20
C LEU A 115 4.25 -7.20 -10.33
N ALA A 116 5.16 -8.04 -10.85
CA ALA A 116 4.82 -9.04 -11.86
C ALA A 116 3.79 -10.05 -11.34
N LEU A 117 3.95 -10.54 -10.11
CA LEU A 117 2.98 -11.43 -9.46
C LEU A 117 1.61 -10.76 -9.28
N THR A 118 1.61 -9.48 -8.87
CA THR A 118 0.39 -8.67 -8.75
C THR A 118 -0.35 -8.58 -10.08
N LEU A 119 0.34 -8.25 -11.17
CA LEU A 119 -0.26 -8.16 -12.51
C LEU A 119 -0.82 -9.52 -12.98
N CYS A 120 -0.07 -10.61 -12.79
CA CYS A 120 -0.54 -11.96 -13.12
C CYS A 120 -1.82 -12.33 -12.37
N MET A 121 -1.86 -12.07 -11.06
CA MET A 121 -3.05 -12.33 -10.23
C MET A 121 -4.23 -11.44 -10.64
N GLU A 122 -3.97 -10.18 -10.98
CA GLU A 122 -5.01 -9.27 -11.42
C GLU A 122 -5.65 -9.73 -12.74
N VAL A 123 -4.83 -10.05 -13.76
CA VAL A 123 -5.30 -10.59 -15.04
C VAL A 123 -6.10 -11.86 -14.81
N TRP A 124 -5.60 -12.78 -13.96
CA TRP A 124 -6.33 -13.99 -13.60
C TRP A 124 -7.70 -13.69 -12.99
N THR A 125 -7.76 -12.70 -12.10
CA THR A 125 -8.99 -12.28 -11.43
C THR A 125 -9.99 -11.73 -12.44
N VAL A 126 -9.54 -10.84 -13.34
CA VAL A 126 -10.37 -10.25 -14.41
C VAL A 126 -10.89 -11.33 -15.34
N VAL A 127 -10.05 -12.27 -15.77
CA VAL A 127 -10.46 -13.39 -16.63
C VAL A 127 -11.48 -14.28 -15.91
N THR A 128 -11.25 -14.60 -14.64
CA THR A 128 -12.18 -15.40 -13.84
C THR A 128 -13.53 -14.69 -13.67
N LEU A 129 -13.51 -13.38 -13.44
CA LEU A 129 -14.70 -12.55 -13.31
C LEU A 129 -15.46 -12.45 -14.63
N TYR A 130 -14.77 -12.26 -15.75
CA TYR A 130 -15.37 -12.17 -17.08
C TYR A 130 -16.00 -13.50 -17.49
N ARG A 131 -15.31 -14.63 -17.25
CA ARG A 131 -15.82 -15.96 -17.57
C ARG A 131 -17.07 -16.32 -16.78
N ASN A 132 -17.20 -15.82 -15.54
CA ASN A 132 -18.35 -16.07 -14.67
C ASN A 132 -19.29 -14.86 -14.57
N TRP A 133 -19.22 -13.91 -15.50
CA TRP A 133 -19.96 -12.65 -15.42
C TRP A 133 -21.47 -12.84 -15.30
N SER A 134 -22.02 -13.89 -15.95
CA SER A 134 -23.44 -14.25 -15.85
C SER A 134 -23.86 -14.57 -14.42
N ALA A 135 -23.07 -15.38 -13.70
CA ALA A 135 -23.34 -15.70 -12.29
C ALA A 135 -23.19 -14.47 -11.39
N VAL A 136 -22.15 -13.67 -11.62
CA VAL A 136 -21.88 -12.44 -10.86
C VAL A 136 -23.01 -11.41 -11.02
N ARG A 137 -23.58 -11.29 -12.22
CA ARG A 137 -24.68 -10.35 -12.50
C ARG A 137 -25.90 -10.61 -11.61
N THR A 138 -26.18 -11.88 -11.28
CA THR A 138 -27.29 -12.26 -10.40
C THR A 138 -27.05 -11.82 -8.95
N PHE A 139 -25.80 -11.88 -8.47
CA PHE A 139 -25.42 -11.48 -7.11
C PHE A 139 -25.19 -9.97 -6.93
N ARG A 140 -25.11 -9.21 -8.02
CA ARG A 140 -24.77 -7.77 -8.02
C ARG A 140 -25.78 -6.87 -7.30
N ARG A 141 -26.97 -7.36 -6.95
CA ARG A 141 -28.06 -6.57 -6.36
C ARG A 141 -27.83 -6.07 -4.92
N THR A 142 -26.83 -6.57 -4.18
CA THR A 142 -26.77 -6.27 -2.74
C THR A 142 -25.43 -5.76 -2.21
N LYS A 143 -24.25 -6.22 -2.69
CA LYS A 143 -22.93 -5.79 -2.14
C LYS A 143 -21.74 -5.77 -3.11
N THR A 144 -21.81 -6.43 -4.26
CA THR A 144 -20.63 -6.66 -5.13
C THR A 144 -20.21 -5.44 -5.96
N ASP A 145 -21.11 -4.47 -6.16
CA ASP A 145 -20.86 -3.35 -7.07
C ASP A 145 -19.75 -2.40 -6.56
N VAL A 146 -19.69 -2.20 -5.23
CA VAL A 146 -18.67 -1.37 -4.58
C VAL A 146 -17.27 -1.97 -4.73
N GLN A 147 -17.16 -3.30 -4.69
CA GLN A 147 -15.90 -4.04 -4.78
C GLN A 147 -15.33 -4.02 -6.20
N LEU A 148 -16.19 -4.18 -7.22
CA LEU A 148 -15.77 -4.21 -8.62
C LEU A 148 -15.14 -2.88 -9.06
N GLY A 149 -15.70 -1.76 -8.61
CA GLY A 149 -15.11 -0.45 -8.82
C GLY A 149 -13.76 -0.25 -8.11
N VAL A 150 -13.43 -1.03 -7.05
CA VAL A 150 -12.09 -0.94 -6.41
C VAL A 150 -11.10 -1.57 -7.33
N MET A 151 -11.48 -2.75 -7.81
CA MET A 151 -10.63 -3.60 -8.59
C MET A 151 -10.24 -2.96 -9.92
N ILE A 152 -11.20 -2.34 -10.62
CA ILE A 152 -10.89 -1.62 -11.87
C ILE A 152 -9.93 -0.45 -11.62
N ARG A 153 -10.15 0.34 -10.56
CA ARG A 153 -9.26 1.47 -10.22
C ARG A 153 -7.87 1.00 -9.81
N LEU A 154 -7.80 -0.05 -8.98
CA LEU A 154 -6.56 -0.71 -8.59
C LEU A 154 -5.81 -1.24 -9.80
N GLY A 155 -6.52 -1.80 -10.78
CA GLY A 155 -5.91 -2.33 -11.98
C GLY A 155 -5.36 -1.25 -12.90
N VAL A 156 -6.10 -0.17 -13.11
CA VAL A 156 -5.57 0.99 -13.83
C VAL A 156 -4.33 1.54 -13.11
N PHE A 157 -4.36 1.62 -11.79
CA PHE A 157 -3.21 2.07 -10.99
C PHE A 157 -2.02 1.11 -11.07
N SER A 158 -2.25 -0.21 -11.03
CA SER A 158 -1.20 -1.22 -11.13
C SER A 158 -0.54 -1.20 -12.51
N LEU A 159 -1.31 -0.96 -13.59
CA LEU A 159 -0.79 -0.83 -14.94
C LEU A 159 0.10 0.42 -15.09
N ILE A 160 -0.33 1.55 -14.54
CA ILE A 160 0.45 2.79 -14.53
C ILE A 160 1.74 2.59 -13.71
N ALA A 161 1.64 1.99 -12.53
CA ALA A 161 2.79 1.68 -11.68
C ALA A 161 3.75 0.67 -12.34
N GLY A 162 3.20 -0.36 -13.00
CA GLY A 162 3.91 -1.33 -13.82
C GLY A 162 4.72 -0.67 -14.93
N PHE A 163 4.06 0.21 -15.69
CA PHE A 163 4.70 0.97 -16.75
C PHE A 163 5.83 1.87 -16.21
N ALA A 164 5.60 2.57 -15.10
CA ALA A 164 6.62 3.39 -14.45
C ALA A 164 7.82 2.55 -13.97
N ALA A 165 7.56 1.37 -13.39
CA ALA A 165 8.61 0.46 -12.93
C ALA A 165 9.45 -0.09 -14.09
N VAL A 166 8.82 -0.44 -15.22
CA VAL A 166 9.52 -0.89 -16.44
C VAL A 166 10.40 0.23 -17.00
N LEU A 167 9.87 1.46 -17.08
CA LEU A 167 10.66 2.63 -17.50
C LEU A 167 11.85 2.87 -16.56
N GLY A 168 11.65 2.74 -15.25
CA GLY A 168 12.73 2.79 -14.27
C GLY A 168 13.80 1.73 -14.52
N ALA A 169 13.38 0.47 -14.69
CA ALA A 169 14.29 -0.63 -14.93
C ALA A 169 15.12 -0.47 -16.22
N VAL A 170 14.51 0.06 -17.28
CA VAL A 170 15.18 0.32 -18.56
C VAL A 170 16.13 1.52 -18.49
N THR A 171 15.86 2.50 -17.61
CA THR A 171 16.69 3.71 -17.47
C THR A 171 17.85 3.55 -16.48
N LEU A 172 17.75 2.61 -15.52
CA LEU A 172 18.82 2.25 -14.58
C LEU A 172 20.19 1.99 -15.23
N PRO A 173 20.32 1.15 -16.28
CA PRO A 173 21.63 0.88 -16.89
C PRO A 173 22.22 2.06 -17.68
N ASN A 174 21.41 3.08 -18.00
CA ASN A 174 21.83 4.19 -18.86
C ASN A 174 22.36 5.41 -18.07
N ASN A 175 22.58 5.29 -16.75
CA ASN A 175 23.07 6.37 -15.87
C ASN A 175 22.26 7.69 -15.94
N LEU A 176 20.99 7.62 -16.35
CA LEU A 176 20.06 8.76 -16.35
C LEU A 176 19.48 9.06 -14.95
N GLN A 177 20.10 8.53 -13.90
CA GLN A 177 19.64 8.57 -12.50
C GLN A 177 19.61 9.98 -11.89
N GLY A 178 20.23 10.99 -12.51
CA GLY A 178 20.24 12.38 -12.03
C GLY A 178 19.05 13.25 -12.44
N GLY A 179 17.99 12.67 -13.01
CA GLY A 179 16.87 13.45 -13.54
C GLY A 179 15.82 13.82 -12.49
N ALA A 180 15.56 15.12 -12.31
CA ALA A 180 14.41 15.64 -11.54
C ALA A 180 13.07 14.95 -11.86
N VAL A 181 12.97 14.39 -13.06
CA VAL A 181 11.86 13.54 -13.53
C VAL A 181 11.57 12.38 -12.57
N TRP A 182 12.58 11.69 -12.05
CA TRP A 182 12.38 10.52 -11.17
C TRP A 182 11.78 10.92 -9.82
N ASN A 183 12.22 12.04 -9.26
CA ASN A 183 11.66 12.61 -8.03
C ASN A 183 10.19 13.02 -8.23
N ILE A 184 9.84 13.56 -9.40
CA ILE A 184 8.45 13.91 -9.72
C ILE A 184 7.58 12.64 -9.78
N PHE A 185 8.07 11.55 -10.41
CA PHE A 185 7.37 10.27 -10.46
C PHE A 185 7.13 9.68 -9.07
N LEU A 186 8.15 9.69 -8.21
CA LEU A 186 8.05 9.18 -6.84
C LEU A 186 6.96 9.88 -6.02
N VAL A 187 6.72 11.17 -6.25
CA VAL A 187 5.66 11.94 -5.56
C VAL A 187 4.29 11.79 -6.23
N THR A 188 4.24 11.62 -7.55
CA THR A 188 2.96 11.49 -8.28
C THR A 188 2.26 10.16 -8.00
N VAL A 189 3.00 9.07 -7.81
CA VAL A 189 2.42 7.74 -7.49
C VAL A 189 1.57 7.75 -6.21
N PRO A 190 2.08 8.18 -5.04
CA PRO A 190 1.27 8.25 -3.82
C PRO A 190 0.15 9.29 -3.91
N LEU A 191 0.32 10.38 -4.66
CA LEU A 191 -0.74 11.34 -4.91
C LEU A 191 -1.90 10.72 -5.72
N LEU A 192 -1.56 9.98 -6.78
CA LEU A 192 -2.54 9.24 -7.59
C LEU A 192 -3.21 8.13 -6.78
N ALA A 193 -2.47 7.44 -5.92
CA ALA A 193 -3.05 6.46 -5.00
C ALA A 193 -4.04 7.14 -4.04
N ALA A 194 -3.63 8.25 -3.41
CA ALA A 194 -4.48 9.03 -2.52
C ALA A 194 -5.75 9.52 -3.23
N LEU A 195 -5.66 9.93 -4.50
CA LEU A 195 -6.82 10.29 -5.30
C LEU A 195 -7.70 9.07 -5.63
N ALA A 196 -7.10 7.97 -6.07
CA ALA A 196 -7.84 6.75 -6.45
C ALA A 196 -8.62 6.15 -5.28
N PHE A 197 -8.00 6.11 -4.10
CA PHE A 197 -8.61 5.60 -2.86
C PHE A 197 -9.48 6.64 -2.18
N GLY A 198 -9.02 7.89 -2.06
CA GLY A 198 -9.71 8.98 -1.37
C GLY A 198 -11.02 9.41 -2.00
N THR A 199 -11.19 9.22 -3.31
CA THR A 199 -12.45 9.55 -4.02
C THR A 199 -13.59 8.55 -3.73
N ARG A 200 -13.40 7.59 -2.83
CA ARG A 200 -14.47 6.65 -2.45
C ARG A 200 -15.39 7.27 -1.41
N ARG A 201 -16.68 7.33 -1.77
CA ARG A 201 -17.77 7.78 -0.88
C ARG A 201 -17.83 6.98 0.43
N ASP A 202 -17.38 5.72 0.42
CA ASP A 202 -17.26 4.88 1.62
C ASP A 202 -16.25 5.44 2.64
N ILE A 203 -15.07 5.86 2.17
CA ILE A 203 -14.05 6.45 3.04
C ILE A 203 -14.54 7.82 3.53
N MET A 204 -15.10 8.64 2.63
CA MET A 204 -15.70 9.91 3.04
C MET A 204 -16.84 9.73 4.05
N SER A 205 -17.64 8.66 3.93
CA SER A 205 -18.69 8.33 4.89
C SER A 205 -18.13 7.87 6.23
N ALA A 206 -17.04 7.09 6.24
CA ALA A 206 -16.37 6.68 7.48
C ALA A 206 -15.74 7.88 8.21
N TYR A 207 -15.13 8.82 7.46
CA TYR A 207 -14.62 10.07 8.04
C TYR A 207 -15.74 11.03 8.46
N ALA A 208 -16.84 11.09 7.70
CA ALA A 208 -18.00 11.90 8.05
C ALA A 208 -18.75 11.36 9.28
N PHE A 209 -18.71 10.04 9.52
CA PHE A 209 -19.28 9.41 10.72
C PHE A 209 -18.63 9.93 12.02
N TRP A 210 -17.33 10.25 11.98
CA TRP A 210 -16.64 10.85 13.13
C TRP A 210 -17.18 12.23 13.51
N ASN A 211 -17.81 12.94 12.57
CA ASN A 211 -18.40 14.26 12.81
C ASN A 211 -19.88 14.21 13.22
N TRP A 212 -20.49 13.03 13.35
CA TRP A 212 -21.88 12.87 13.79
C TRP A 212 -22.03 12.80 15.31
N GLY A 213 -21.26 13.62 16.02
CA GLY A 213 -21.47 13.86 17.44
C GLY A 213 -22.61 14.84 17.68
N LYS A 214 -23.88 14.39 17.65
CA LYS A 214 -24.98 14.90 18.49
C LYS A 214 -26.09 13.84 18.61
N PRO A 215 -26.07 12.96 19.62
CA PRO A 215 -27.29 12.35 20.12
C PRO A 215 -28.05 13.42 20.91
N GLY A 216 -29.02 14.06 20.26
CA GLY A 216 -30.15 14.66 20.96
C GLY A 216 -30.99 13.53 21.54
N PHE A 217 -30.59 13.02 22.71
CA PHE A 217 -31.42 12.14 23.53
C PHE A 217 -32.57 12.98 24.08
N GLU A 218 -33.62 13.16 23.28
CA GLU A 218 -34.89 13.73 23.74
C GLU A 218 -35.57 12.71 24.66
N ALA A 219 -35.16 12.75 25.92
CA ALA A 219 -35.94 12.27 27.05
C ALA A 219 -37.19 13.15 27.17
N GLY A 220 -38.34 12.67 26.70
CA GLY A 220 -39.55 13.50 26.72
C GLY A 220 -40.82 12.85 26.22
N ARG A 221 -41.15 11.64 26.65
CA ARG A 221 -42.54 11.14 26.57
C ARG A 221 -42.87 10.23 27.76
N SER A 222 -42.99 10.84 28.94
CA SER A 222 -43.79 10.27 30.03
C SER A 222 -45.25 10.61 29.76
N GLU A 223 -45.91 9.67 29.11
CA GLU A 223 -47.33 9.66 28.81
C GLU A 223 -48.12 9.58 30.11
N GLY A 224 -48.84 10.66 30.44
CA GLY A 224 -49.76 10.73 31.55
C GLY A 224 -50.94 9.79 31.31
N ARG A 225 -50.93 8.63 31.97
CA ARG A 225 -52.11 7.79 32.12
C ARG A 225 -52.95 8.35 33.26
N GLY A 226 -53.90 9.22 32.90
CA GLY A 226 -55.06 9.50 33.73
C GLY A 226 -56.02 8.33 33.63
N GLU A 227 -56.21 7.60 34.73
CA GLU A 227 -57.39 6.76 34.92
C GLU A 227 -58.43 7.58 35.67
N ALA A 228 -59.51 7.88 34.94
CA ALA A 228 -60.75 8.38 35.47
C ALA A 228 -61.83 7.32 35.20
N VAL A 229 -62.69 7.18 36.20
CA VAL A 229 -63.98 6.46 36.26
C VAL A 229 -63.91 4.97 36.57
#